data_AF-A0A4R2HV30-F1
#
_entry.id   AF-A0A4R2HV30-F1
#
_cell.length_a   1.000
_cell.length_b   1.000
_cell.length_c   1.000
_cell.angle_alpha   90.00
_cell.angle_beta   90.00
_cell.angle_gamma   90.00
#
_symmetry.space_group_name_H-M   'P 1'
#
loop_
_entity.id
_entity.type
_entity.pdbx_description
1 polymer ?
#
loop_
_entity_poly.entity_id
_entity_poly.type
_entity_poly.pdbx_seq_one_letter_code
_entity_poly.pdbx_strand_id
1 'polypeptide(L)'
;MTSLTRTGQAGSCRRSQADLSRALQGAQRAIAARVKGPWMLSTGSDLRYPTTIGASQTRMDKLVNKYLDRVLAAVSDDPIVSAAFLRVLNMVDEPQALFSPRLMPRMLLGRRRRPATVPNAFVIDEQSPAFSS
;
A
#
# COMPACT_ATOMS: atom_id res chain seq x y z
N MET A 1 -39.84 5.25 -50.53
CA MET A 1 -40.66 5.09 -49.30
C MET A 1 -40.06 3.97 -48.47
N THR A 2 -39.22 4.29 -47.48
CA THR A 2 -38.82 3.32 -46.45
C THR A 2 -38.44 4.06 -45.17
N SER A 3 -39.42 4.27 -44.29
CA SER A 3 -39.17 4.73 -42.91
C SER A 3 -38.67 3.53 -42.09
N LEU A 4 -37.41 3.57 -41.67
CA LEU A 4 -36.83 2.58 -40.77
C LEU A 4 -36.97 3.02 -39.31
N THR A 5 -37.37 2.06 -38.51
CA THR A 5 -37.85 2.09 -37.13
C THR A 5 -36.82 2.62 -36.11
N ARG A 6 -37.03 3.86 -35.65
CA ARG A 6 -36.26 4.54 -34.58
C ARG A 6 -36.88 4.31 -33.19
N THR A 7 -37.32 3.10 -32.86
CA THR A 7 -37.95 2.81 -31.54
C THR A 7 -37.23 1.73 -30.73
N GLY A 8 -36.27 0.99 -31.31
CA GLY A 8 -35.48 -0.02 -30.56
C GLY A 8 -34.20 0.51 -29.90
N GLN A 9 -33.61 1.58 -30.44
CA GLN A 9 -32.23 1.96 -30.10
C GLN A 9 -32.11 2.67 -28.74
N ALA A 10 -33.11 3.46 -28.34
CA ALA A 10 -33.12 4.17 -27.06
C ALA A 10 -33.19 3.22 -25.84
N GLY A 11 -33.89 2.08 -25.97
CA GLY A 11 -33.98 1.05 -24.92
C GLY A 11 -32.66 0.29 -24.71
N SER A 12 -31.90 0.07 -25.78
CA SER A 12 -30.61 -0.62 -25.73
C SER A 12 -29.51 0.23 -25.07
N CYS A 13 -29.46 1.53 -25.38
CA CYS A 13 -28.45 2.45 -24.83
C CYS A 13 -28.63 2.67 -23.32
N ARG A 14 -29.89 2.80 -22.87
CA ARG A 14 -30.22 2.96 -21.44
C ARG A 14 -29.95 1.68 -20.63
N ARG A 15 -30.17 0.49 -21.23
CA ARG A 15 -29.85 -0.81 -20.61
C ARG A 15 -28.33 -1.01 -20.50
N SER A 16 -27.60 -0.72 -21.57
CA SER A 16 -26.12 -0.69 -21.59
C SER A 16 -25.53 0.23 -20.51
N GLN A 17 -26.06 1.44 -20.36
CA GLN A 17 -25.60 2.38 -19.33
C GLN A 17 -25.88 1.88 -17.90
N ALA A 18 -27.05 1.27 -17.67
CA ALA A 18 -27.39 0.66 -16.38
C ALA A 18 -26.50 -0.56 -16.06
N ASP A 19 -26.10 -1.32 -17.07
CA ASP A 19 -25.21 -2.47 -16.92
C ASP A 19 -23.77 -2.03 -16.64
N LEU A 20 -23.27 -0.99 -17.33
CA LEU A 20 -21.96 -0.38 -17.07
C LEU A 20 -21.85 0.19 -15.65
N SER A 21 -22.86 0.94 -15.20
CA SER A 21 -22.88 1.50 -13.85
C SER A 21 -22.88 0.41 -12.76
N ARG A 22 -23.61 -0.69 -12.96
CA ARG A 22 -23.56 -1.85 -12.05
C ARG A 22 -22.20 -2.54 -12.06
N ALA A 23 -21.59 -2.72 -13.23
CA ALA A 23 -20.25 -3.29 -13.34
C ALA A 23 -19.20 -2.41 -12.63
N LEU A 24 -19.26 -1.09 -12.81
CA LEU A 24 -18.39 -0.13 -12.15
C LEU A 24 -18.57 -0.14 -10.63
N GLN A 25 -19.80 -0.16 -10.13
CA GLN A 25 -20.05 -0.28 -8.68
C GLN A 25 -19.52 -1.60 -8.13
N GLY A 26 -19.67 -2.71 -8.86
CA GLY A 26 -19.09 -4.00 -8.50
C GLY A 26 -17.57 -3.95 -8.41
N ALA A 27 -16.91 -3.38 -9.44
CA ALA A 27 -15.47 -3.19 -9.46
C ALA A 27 -14.98 -2.29 -8.33
N GLN A 28 -15.65 -1.15 -8.08
CA GLN A 28 -15.34 -0.23 -6.99
C GLN A 28 -15.44 -0.92 -5.62
N ARG A 29 -16.48 -1.72 -5.38
CA ARG A 29 -16.63 -2.49 -4.13
C ARG A 29 -15.52 -3.53 -3.96
N ALA A 30 -15.17 -4.23 -5.04
CA ALA A 30 -14.11 -5.24 -5.02
C ALA A 30 -12.72 -4.63 -4.76
N ILE A 31 -12.44 -3.47 -5.36
CA ILE A 31 -11.21 -2.70 -5.11
C ILE A 31 -11.21 -2.18 -3.66
N ALA A 32 -12.30 -1.54 -3.22
CA ALA A 32 -12.41 -1.01 -1.87
C ALA A 32 -12.21 -2.09 -0.80
N ALA A 33 -12.74 -3.30 -1.00
CA ALA A 33 -12.55 -4.42 -0.09
C ALA A 33 -11.07 -4.81 0.08
N ARG A 34 -10.29 -4.83 -1.01
CA ARG A 34 -8.85 -5.17 -0.97
C ARG A 34 -7.98 -4.03 -0.43
N VAL A 35 -8.33 -2.79 -0.77
CA VAL A 35 -7.55 -1.59 -0.38
C VAL A 35 -7.86 -1.16 1.06
N LYS A 36 -9.00 -1.57 1.64
CA LYS A 36 -9.42 -1.15 2.99
C LYS A 36 -8.37 -1.38 4.08
N GLY A 37 -7.72 -2.54 4.09
CA GLY A 37 -6.68 -2.86 5.08
C GLY A 37 -5.49 -1.90 4.95
N PRO A 38 -4.84 -1.83 3.78
CA PRO A 38 -3.73 -0.90 3.53
C PRO A 38 -4.12 0.57 3.78
N TRP A 39 -5.33 0.97 3.38
CA TRP A 39 -5.86 2.31 3.61
C TRP A 39 -5.97 2.64 5.10
N MET A 40 -6.48 1.72 5.92
CA MET A 40 -6.53 1.88 7.38
C MET A 40 -5.13 1.95 7.99
N LEU A 41 -4.17 1.18 7.47
CA LEU A 41 -2.79 1.22 7.91
C LEU A 41 -2.14 2.59 7.62
N SER A 42 -2.30 3.10 6.39
CA SER A 42 -1.78 4.40 5.97
C SER A 42 -2.46 5.55 6.70
N THR A 43 -3.79 5.56 6.78
CA THR A 43 -4.53 6.63 7.47
C THR A 43 -4.34 6.61 8.99
N GLY A 44 -4.11 5.44 9.59
CA GLY A 44 -3.70 5.34 11.01
C GLY A 44 -2.37 6.04 11.31
N SER A 45 -1.47 6.13 10.32
CA SER A 45 -0.25 6.93 10.42
C SER A 45 -0.52 8.44 10.27
N ASP A 46 -1.46 8.84 9.41
CA ASP A 46 -1.87 10.24 9.24
C ASP A 46 -2.56 10.81 10.49
N LEU A 47 -3.25 9.96 11.27
CA LEU A 47 -3.81 10.38 12.56
C LEU A 47 -2.74 10.87 13.55
N ARG A 48 -1.45 10.67 13.27
CA ARG A 48 -0.32 11.25 14.04
C ARG A 48 -0.26 12.77 13.94
N TYR A 49 -0.97 13.38 12.98
CA TYR A 49 -1.08 14.83 12.84
C TYR A 49 -2.35 15.38 13.51
N PRO A 50 -2.21 16.30 14.49
CA PRO A 50 -3.32 16.86 15.26
C PRO A 50 -4.28 17.74 14.41
N THR A 51 -3.91 18.07 13.18
CA THR A 51 -4.71 18.84 12.21
C THR A 51 -5.74 18.00 11.44
N THR A 52 -5.82 16.69 11.67
CA THR A 52 -6.75 15.81 10.95
C THR A 52 -8.18 16.00 11.45
N ILE A 53 -9.07 16.47 10.57
CA ILE A 53 -10.49 16.67 10.88
C ILE A 53 -11.24 15.34 10.76
N GLY A 54 -11.83 14.85 11.85
CA GLY A 54 -12.83 13.76 11.82
C GLY A 54 -12.53 12.50 12.64
N ALA A 55 -11.30 12.29 13.15
CA ALA A 55 -11.02 11.18 14.05
C ALA A 55 -9.91 11.54 15.06
N SER A 56 -10.18 11.30 16.35
CA SER A 56 -9.19 11.44 17.41
C SER A 56 -8.37 10.15 17.51
N GLN A 57 -7.05 10.24 17.67
CA GLN A 57 -6.21 9.06 17.82
C GLN A 57 -6.71 8.16 18.95
N THR A 58 -7.13 6.96 18.60
CA THR A 58 -7.45 5.93 19.58
C THR A 58 -6.16 5.42 20.23
N ARG A 59 -6.24 4.90 21.45
CA ARG A 59 -5.08 4.25 22.11
C ARG A 59 -4.51 3.09 21.28
N MET A 60 -5.38 2.41 20.54
CA MET A 60 -5.00 1.34 19.60
C MET A 60 -4.18 1.88 18.43
N ASP A 61 -4.53 3.03 17.86
CA ASP A 61 -3.77 3.62 16.74
C ASP A 61 -2.36 3.99 17.16
N LYS A 62 -2.18 4.51 18.38
CA LYS A 62 -0.86 4.79 18.96
C LYS A 62 -0.03 3.52 19.14
N LEU A 63 -0.65 2.42 19.58
CA LEU A 63 0.02 1.13 19.74
C LEU A 63 0.46 0.54 18.40
N VAL A 64 -0.42 0.58 17.39
CA VAL A 64 -0.13 0.14 16.02
C VAL A 64 1.01 0.96 15.42
N ASN A 65 0.95 2.29 15.55
CA ASN A 65 1.99 3.20 15.12
C ASN A 65 3.37 2.86 15.73
N LYS A 66 3.42 2.65 17.06
CA LYS A 66 4.65 2.25 17.75
C LYS A 66 5.17 0.88 17.28
N TYR A 67 4.28 -0.03 16.92
CA TYR A 67 4.66 -1.32 16.35
C TYR A 67 5.26 -1.17 14.94
N LEU A 68 4.66 -0.33 14.09
CA LEU A 68 5.20 -0.03 12.75
C LEU A 68 6.57 0.64 12.82
N ASP A 69 6.78 1.55 13.78
CA ASP A 69 8.09 2.17 13.99
C ASP A 69 9.16 1.09 14.33
N ARG A 70 8.79 0.06 15.12
CA ARG A 70 9.66 -1.09 15.40
C ARG A 70 9.87 -2.01 14.20
N VAL A 71 8.83 -2.23 13.40
CA VAL A 71 8.94 -3.01 12.15
C VAL A 71 9.95 -2.33 11.24
N LEU A 72 9.82 -1.01 11.04
CA LEU A 72 10.69 -0.23 10.17
C LEU A 72 12.15 -0.22 10.66
N ALA A 73 12.36 -0.15 11.97
CA ALA A 73 13.69 -0.33 12.56
C ALA A 73 14.27 -1.73 12.26
N ALA A 74 13.46 -2.78 12.42
CA ALA A 74 13.87 -4.17 12.20
C ALA A 74 14.07 -4.55 10.73
N VAL A 75 13.45 -3.84 9.78
CA VAL A 75 13.64 -4.06 8.33
C VAL A 75 15.12 -3.94 7.93
N SER A 76 15.87 -3.05 8.59
CA SER A 76 17.30 -2.85 8.31
C SER A 76 18.18 -4.01 8.81
N ASP A 77 17.68 -4.79 9.77
CA ASP A 77 18.46 -5.79 10.50
C ASP A 77 18.06 -7.24 10.17
N ASP A 78 16.81 -7.51 9.78
CA ASP A 78 16.32 -8.86 9.43
C ASP A 78 15.79 -8.92 7.98
N PRO A 79 16.44 -9.68 7.08
CA PRO A 79 15.98 -9.83 5.69
C PRO A 79 14.59 -10.47 5.58
N ILE A 80 14.15 -11.25 6.57
CA ILE A 80 12.81 -11.86 6.58
C ILE A 80 11.75 -10.81 6.92
N VAL A 81 12.05 -9.89 7.84
CA VAL A 81 11.16 -8.75 8.14
C VAL A 81 11.11 -7.80 6.94
N SER A 82 12.26 -7.53 6.31
CA SER A 82 12.36 -6.73 5.09
C SER A 82 11.53 -7.32 3.94
N ALA A 83 11.65 -8.63 3.67
CA ALA A 83 10.87 -9.28 2.62
C ALA A 83 9.36 -9.26 2.91
N ALA A 84 8.95 -9.50 4.16
CA ALA A 84 7.55 -9.42 4.55
C ALA A 84 6.99 -7.99 4.43
N PHE A 85 7.77 -6.99 4.84
CA PHE A 85 7.42 -5.59 4.70
C PHE A 85 7.27 -5.18 3.23
N LEU A 86 8.22 -5.55 2.37
CA LEU A 86 8.14 -5.26 0.93
C LEU A 86 6.96 -5.94 0.26
N ARG A 87 6.62 -7.17 0.63
CA ARG A 87 5.44 -7.86 0.10
C ARG A 87 4.13 -7.16 0.48
N VAL A 88 4.01 -6.71 1.74
CA VAL A 88 2.85 -5.93 2.18
C VAL A 88 2.82 -4.55 1.52
N LEU A 89 3.98 -3.89 1.39
CA LEU A 89 4.10 -2.58 0.74
C LEU A 89 3.68 -2.65 -0.73
N ASN A 90 4.03 -3.73 -1.42
CA ASN A 90 3.60 -4.00 -2.81
C ASN A 90 2.20 -4.63 -2.89
N MET A 91 1.44 -4.67 -1.79
CA MET A 91 0.10 -5.27 -1.70
C MET A 91 0.03 -6.73 -2.21
N VAL A 92 1.15 -7.45 -2.17
CA VAL A 92 1.21 -8.90 -2.44
C VAL A 92 0.53 -9.65 -1.31
N ASP A 93 0.71 -9.18 -0.07
CA ASP A 93 0.00 -9.69 1.10
C ASP A 93 -0.77 -8.59 1.79
N GLU A 94 -1.77 -9.03 2.56
CA GLU A 94 -2.51 -8.13 3.43
C GLU A 94 -1.62 -7.55 4.54
N PRO A 95 -1.89 -6.30 4.99
CA PRO A 95 -1.13 -5.67 6.06
C PRO A 95 -1.21 -6.40 7.40
N GLN A 96 -2.24 -7.23 7.59
CA GLN A 96 -2.37 -8.12 8.74
C GLN A 96 -1.23 -9.14 8.82
N ALA A 97 -0.61 -9.49 7.69
CA ALA A 97 0.52 -10.41 7.64
C ALA A 97 1.74 -9.89 8.41
N LEU A 98 1.91 -8.56 8.55
CA LEU A 98 2.96 -7.99 9.39
C LEU A 98 2.77 -8.35 10.86
N PHE A 99 1.52 -8.45 11.33
CA PHE A 99 1.16 -8.82 12.70
C PHE A 99 1.16 -10.34 12.93
N SER A 100 1.67 -11.13 11.98
CA SER A 100 1.73 -12.58 12.13
C SER A 100 2.58 -12.98 13.34
N PRO A 101 2.16 -13.98 14.13
CA PRO A 101 2.93 -14.48 15.27
C PRO A 101 4.31 -15.01 14.88
N ARG A 102 4.57 -15.30 13.59
CA ARG A 102 5.89 -15.68 13.09
C ARG A 102 6.90 -14.52 13.04
N LEU A 103 6.42 -13.28 12.91
CA LEU A 103 7.26 -12.08 12.82
C LEU A 103 7.45 -11.38 14.17
N MET A 104 6.46 -11.47 15.07
CA MET A 104 6.53 -10.89 16.42
C MET A 104 7.80 -11.21 17.22
N PRO A 105 8.27 -12.47 17.34
CA PRO A 105 9.47 -12.76 18.13
C PRO A 105 10.73 -12.13 17.54
N ARG A 106 10.78 -11.90 16.21
CA ARG A 106 11.94 -11.30 15.55
C ARG A 106 12.04 -9.79 15.73
N MET A 107 10.89 -9.15 15.91
CA MET A 107 10.80 -7.72 16.24
C MET A 107 11.12 -7.46 17.71
N LEU A 108 10.95 -8.46 18.59
CA LEU A 108 11.24 -8.37 20.01
C LEU A 108 12.66 -8.82 20.37
N LEU A 109 13.19 -9.84 19.68
CA LEU A 109 14.54 -10.34 19.85
C LEU A 109 15.42 -9.76 18.73
N GLY A 110 15.86 -8.52 18.90
CA GLY A 110 16.77 -7.85 17.97
C GLY A 110 18.00 -8.71 17.70
N ARG A 111 18.12 -9.24 16.48
CA ARG A 111 19.25 -10.08 16.09
C ARG A 111 20.40 -9.17 15.66
N ARG A 112 21.53 -9.24 16.36
CA ARG A 112 22.76 -8.52 15.98
C ARG A 112 23.20 -8.91 14.57
N ARG A 113 23.59 -7.91 13.78
CA ARG A 113 24.17 -8.02 12.42
C ARG A 113 25.12 -9.22 12.28
N ARG A 114 24.96 -9.96 11.19
CA ARG A 114 26.15 -10.37 10.41
C ARG A 114 26.42 -9.24 9.42
N PRO A 115 27.60 -8.61 9.41
CA PRO A 115 27.91 -7.62 8.39
C PRO A 115 27.81 -8.30 7.03
N ALA A 116 26.85 -7.87 6.23
CA ALA A 116 26.86 -8.17 4.81
C ALA A 116 28.00 -7.33 4.23
N THR A 117 29.09 -7.99 3.84
CA THR A 117 30.08 -7.38 2.95
C THR A 117 29.37 -7.11 1.63
N VAL A 118 28.82 -5.91 1.48
CA VAL A 118 28.37 -5.42 0.19
C VAL A 118 29.65 -4.94 -0.52
N PRO A 119 30.09 -5.54 -1.63
CA PRO A 119 31.17 -4.97 -2.41
C PRO A 119 30.71 -3.58 -2.87
N ASN A 120 31.42 -2.54 -2.46
CA ASN A 120 31.18 -1.14 -2.84
C ASN A 120 31.51 -0.91 -4.33
N ALA A 121 30.85 -1.64 -5.23
CA ALA A 121 31.03 -1.54 -6.68
C ALA A 121 30.06 -0.57 -7.35
N PHE A 122 29.08 -0.02 -6.60
CA PHE A 122 28.17 1.02 -7.08
C PHE A 122 28.49 2.36 -6.41
N VAL A 123 29.73 2.83 -6.52
CA VAL A 123 30.00 4.26 -6.49
C VAL A 123 29.70 4.75 -7.91
N ILE A 124 28.64 5.54 -8.06
CA ILE A 124 28.39 6.26 -9.31
C ILE A 124 29.55 7.25 -9.44
N ASP A 125 30.46 6.99 -10.37
CA ASP A 125 31.49 7.94 -10.77
C ASP A 125 30.77 9.17 -11.31
N GLU A 126 30.97 10.30 -10.64
CA GLU A 126 30.42 11.59 -11.02
C GLU A 126 31.13 12.04 -12.30
N GLN A 127 30.65 11.60 -13.46
CA GLN A 127 31.05 12.20 -14.73
C GLN A 127 30.56 13.65 -14.76
N SER A 128 31.43 14.55 -14.33
CA SER A 128 31.33 15.99 -14.54
C SER A 128 32.00 16.32 -15.88
N PRO A 129 31.27 16.59 -16.98
CA PRO A 129 31.89 17.17 -18.16
C PRO A 129 32.22 18.63 -17.85
N ALA A 130 33.51 18.94 -17.87
CA ALA A 130 34.02 20.31 -17.84
C ALA A 130 33.42 21.08 -19.03
N PHE A 131 32.43 21.94 -18.77
CA PHE A 131 32.11 23.03 -19.68
C PHE A 131 32.99 24.21 -19.32
N SER A 132 34.12 24.33 -20.03
CA SER A 132 34.92 25.55 -20.08
C SER A 132 34.13 26.67 -20.76
N SER A 133 34.21 27.87 -20.21
CA SER A 133 34.04 29.15 -20.91
C SER A 133 35.36 29.90 -20.89
#